data_AF-A0A2T5JFI7-F1
#
_entry.id   AF-A0A2T5JFI7-F1
#
_cell.length_a   1.000
_cell.length_b   1.000
_cell.length_c   1.000
_cell.angle_alpha   90.00
_cell.angle_beta   90.00
_cell.angle_gamma   90.00
#
_symmetry.space_group_name_H-M   'P 1'
#
loop_
_entity.id
_entity.type
_entity.pdbx_description
1 polymer ?
#
loop_
_entity_poly.entity_id
_entity_poly.type
_entity_poly.pdbx_seq_one_letter_code
_entity_poly.pdbx_strand_id
1 'polypeptide(L)'
;MKKTGALLLLMFIATLRSFSQTPPPPPPSQELLDWQKCTSDCFWKMLVDEAGAYDAADAASIECLNAEMDGLMSLPGPYDEYGESVPLSNEDLKKYNDIIKAYMDCQAAVAATLQAALVPFQEAEELCIQNCGSKPAS
;
A
#
# COMPACT_ATOMS: atom_id res chain seq x y z
N MET A 1 -40.17 0.90 50.08
CA MET A 1 -40.02 1.46 48.72
C MET A 1 -39.52 0.39 47.75
N LYS A 2 -40.41 -0.32 47.04
CA LYS A 2 -40.04 -1.33 46.00
C LYS A 2 -41.17 -1.48 44.97
N LYS A 3 -41.46 -0.43 44.18
CA LYS A 3 -42.42 -0.52 43.04
C LYS A 3 -41.96 0.21 41.77
N THR A 4 -40.81 0.86 41.79
CA THR A 4 -40.24 1.58 40.64
C THR A 4 -39.49 0.69 39.64
N GLY A 5 -39.09 -0.52 40.03
CA GLY A 5 -38.35 -1.44 39.14
C GLY A 5 -39.20 -2.16 38.08
N ALA A 6 -40.51 -2.32 38.32
CA ALA A 6 -41.38 -3.03 37.39
C ALA A 6 -41.80 -2.17 36.18
N LEU A 7 -41.85 -0.84 36.34
CA LEU A 7 -42.25 0.08 35.27
C LEU A 7 -41.17 0.21 34.17
N LEU A 8 -39.89 0.21 34.58
CA LEU A 8 -38.75 0.24 33.66
C LEU A 8 -38.61 -1.06 32.84
N LEU A 9 -38.94 -2.20 33.45
CA LEU A 9 -38.89 -3.50 32.77
C LEU A 9 -39.98 -3.64 31.70
N LEU A 10 -41.16 -3.07 31.94
CA LEU A 10 -42.26 -3.06 30.97
C LEU A 10 -42.00 -2.14 29.77
N MET A 11 -41.29 -1.02 29.96
CA MET A 11 -40.88 -0.16 28.84
C MET A 11 -39.85 -0.85 27.91
N PHE A 12 -38.93 -1.64 28.46
CA PHE A 12 -37.96 -2.40 27.67
C PHE A 12 -38.58 -3.51 26.80
N ILE A 13 -39.64 -4.17 27.30
CA ILE A 13 -40.34 -5.22 26.54
C ILE A 13 -41.21 -4.60 25.44
N ALA A 14 -41.78 -3.42 25.66
CA ALA A 14 -42.57 -2.71 24.66
C ALA A 14 -41.71 -2.22 23.48
N THR A 15 -40.49 -1.73 23.73
CA THR A 15 -39.57 -1.31 22.65
C THR A 15 -39.00 -2.49 21.87
N LEU A 16 -38.72 -3.63 22.50
CA LEU A 16 -38.24 -4.85 21.81
C LEU A 16 -39.28 -5.44 20.84
N ARG A 17 -40.59 -5.32 21.15
CA ARG A 17 -41.65 -5.74 20.23
C ARG A 17 -41.73 -4.86 18.99
N SER A 18 -41.41 -3.57 19.10
CA SER A 18 -41.35 -2.66 17.94
C SER A 18 -40.21 -3.01 16.98
N PHE A 19 -39.11 -3.60 17.45
CA PHE A 19 -38.02 -4.10 16.59
C PHE A 19 -38.28 -5.47 15.98
N SER A 20 -39.21 -6.26 16.55
CA SER A 20 -39.51 -7.62 16.06
C SER A 20 -40.62 -7.66 15.00
N GLN A 21 -41.17 -6.51 14.61
CA GLN A 21 -42.30 -6.41 13.66
C GLN A 21 -41.97 -5.69 12.35
N THR A 22 -40.72 -5.26 12.15
CA THR A 22 -40.27 -4.92 10.80
C THR A 22 -40.09 -6.22 10.02
N PRO A 23 -40.85 -6.46 8.94
CA PRO A 23 -40.58 -7.59 8.06
C PRO A 23 -39.10 -7.53 7.64
N PRO A 24 -38.41 -8.68 7.56
CA PRO A 24 -37.03 -8.70 7.12
C PRO A 24 -36.95 -7.98 5.76
N PRO A 25 -35.92 -7.14 5.54
CA PRO A 25 -35.76 -6.48 4.26
C PRO A 25 -35.75 -7.54 3.15
N PRO A 26 -36.35 -7.25 1.99
CA PRO A 26 -36.29 -8.17 0.86
C PRO A 26 -34.81 -8.47 0.53
N PRO A 27 -34.51 -9.70 0.10
CA PRO A 27 -33.15 -10.03 -0.33
C PRO A 27 -32.74 -9.10 -1.48
N PRO A 28 -31.46 -8.72 -1.57
CA PRO A 28 -30.97 -7.86 -2.64
C PRO A 28 -31.21 -8.51 -4.01
N SER A 29 -31.49 -7.68 -5.02
CA SER A 29 -31.61 -8.13 -6.40
C SER A 29 -30.30 -8.74 -6.92
N GLN A 30 -30.40 -9.66 -7.90
CA GLN A 30 -29.22 -10.27 -8.52
C GLN A 30 -28.33 -9.22 -9.20
N GLU A 31 -28.95 -8.22 -9.82
CA GLU A 31 -28.27 -7.08 -10.46
C GLU A 31 -27.43 -6.29 -9.44
N LEU A 32 -27.94 -6.12 -8.20
CA LEU A 32 -27.18 -5.47 -7.13
C LEU A 32 -26.00 -6.31 -6.66
N LEU A 33 -26.16 -7.63 -6.59
CA LEU A 33 -25.09 -8.56 -6.22
C LEU A 33 -23.98 -8.58 -7.29
N ASP A 34 -24.35 -8.61 -8.57
CA ASP A 34 -23.39 -8.61 -9.68
C ASP A 34 -22.62 -7.30 -9.75
N TRP A 35 -23.29 -6.16 -9.52
CA TRP A 35 -22.65 -4.85 -9.41
C TRP A 35 -21.68 -4.78 -8.22
N GLN A 36 -22.08 -5.27 -7.05
CA GLN A 36 -21.22 -5.33 -5.86
C GLN A 36 -19.99 -6.19 -6.09
N LYS A 37 -20.16 -7.33 -6.78
CA LYS A 37 -19.05 -8.20 -7.15
C LYS A 37 -18.07 -7.49 -8.09
N CYS A 38 -18.56 -6.86 -9.15
CA CYS A 38 -17.72 -6.14 -10.10
C CYS A 38 -16.88 -5.04 -9.41
N THR A 39 -17.54 -4.21 -8.60
CA THR A 39 -16.86 -3.11 -7.87
C THR A 39 -15.88 -3.63 -6.81
N SER A 40 -16.19 -4.73 -6.13
CA SER A 40 -15.27 -5.36 -5.19
C SER A 40 -14.06 -6.00 -5.89
N ASP A 41 -14.27 -6.75 -6.98
CA ASP A 41 -13.18 -7.38 -7.74
C ASP A 41 -12.22 -6.32 -8.28
N CYS A 42 -12.78 -5.20 -8.73
CA CYS A 42 -12.03 -4.03 -9.15
C CYS A 42 -11.15 -3.46 -8.04
N PHE A 43 -11.75 -3.16 -6.87
CA PHE A 43 -11.04 -2.62 -5.73
C PHE A 43 -9.89 -3.53 -5.28
N TRP A 44 -10.14 -4.84 -5.21
CA TRP A 44 -9.12 -5.82 -4.85
C TRP A 44 -7.98 -5.87 -5.86
N LYS A 45 -8.29 -5.82 -7.16
CA LYS A 45 -7.26 -5.80 -8.19
C LYS A 45 -6.36 -4.57 -8.06
N MET A 46 -6.93 -3.38 -7.84
CA MET A 46 -6.15 -2.16 -7.65
C MET A 46 -5.23 -2.24 -6.43
N LEU A 47 -5.73 -2.74 -5.30
CA LEU A 47 -4.90 -2.94 -4.10
C LEU A 47 -3.74 -3.91 -4.34
N VAL A 48 -3.97 -5.00 -5.06
CA VAL A 48 -2.93 -5.99 -5.37
C VAL A 48 -1.88 -5.39 -6.30
N ASP A 49 -2.31 -4.68 -7.36
CA ASP A 49 -1.39 -4.09 -8.32
C ASP A 49 -0.58 -2.94 -7.68
N GLU A 50 -1.19 -2.13 -6.81
CA GLU A 50 -0.50 -1.08 -6.04
C GLU A 50 0.54 -1.70 -5.10
N ALA A 51 0.16 -2.70 -4.32
CA ALA A 51 1.09 -3.41 -3.42
C ALA A 51 2.27 -4.00 -4.20
N GLY A 52 2.01 -4.62 -5.36
CA GLY A 52 3.06 -5.15 -6.23
C GLY A 52 4.01 -4.09 -6.76
N ALA A 53 3.54 -2.87 -7.02
CA ALA A 53 4.40 -1.76 -7.44
C ALA A 53 5.35 -1.30 -6.32
N TYR A 54 4.87 -1.24 -5.07
CA TYR A 54 5.71 -0.94 -3.91
C TYR A 54 6.73 -2.06 -3.63
N ASP A 55 6.31 -3.32 -3.70
CA ASP A 55 7.22 -4.47 -3.51
C ASP A 55 8.35 -4.47 -4.55
N ALA A 56 8.04 -4.16 -5.82
CA ALA A 56 9.04 -4.04 -6.87
C ALA A 56 10.01 -2.88 -6.63
N ALA A 57 9.51 -1.74 -6.16
CA ALA A 57 10.34 -0.59 -5.82
C ALA A 57 11.27 -0.86 -4.63
N ASP A 58 10.78 -1.56 -3.60
CA ASP A 58 11.58 -1.97 -2.44
C ASP A 58 12.71 -2.91 -2.85
N ALA A 59 12.40 -3.95 -3.63
CA ALA A 59 13.40 -4.88 -4.15
C ALA A 59 14.49 -4.15 -4.97
N ALA A 60 14.10 -3.24 -5.86
CA ALA A 60 15.05 -2.46 -6.65
C ALA A 60 15.90 -1.49 -5.78
N SER A 61 15.30 -0.90 -4.74
CA SER A 61 16.04 -0.05 -3.78
C SER A 61 17.11 -0.84 -3.01
N ILE A 62 16.79 -2.08 -2.62
CA ILE A 62 17.76 -3.00 -1.99
C ILE A 62 18.90 -3.34 -2.96
N GLU A 63 18.62 -3.54 -4.25
CA GLU A 63 19.66 -3.74 -5.26
C GLU A 63 20.56 -2.51 -5.42
N CYS A 64 20.01 -1.29 -5.43
CA CYS A 64 20.79 -0.06 -5.43
C CYS A 64 21.74 0.01 -4.22
N LEU A 65 21.23 -0.32 -3.03
CA LEU A 65 22.01 -0.32 -1.79
C LEU A 65 23.12 -1.39 -1.80
N ASN A 66 22.82 -2.61 -2.25
CA ASN A 66 23.82 -3.66 -2.33
C ASN A 66 24.95 -3.28 -3.29
N ALA A 67 24.63 -2.68 -4.44
CA ALA A 67 25.62 -2.20 -5.39
C ALA A 67 26.49 -1.07 -4.81
N GLU A 68 25.90 -0.15 -4.03
CA GLU A 68 26.66 0.86 -3.29
C GLU A 68 27.62 0.20 -2.28
N MET A 69 27.11 -0.71 -1.46
CA MET A 69 27.90 -1.42 -0.45
C MET A 69 29.05 -2.19 -1.08
N ASP A 70 28.81 -2.95 -2.14
CA ASP A 70 29.85 -3.67 -2.88
C ASP A 70 30.91 -2.71 -3.45
N GLY A 71 30.46 -1.57 -3.99
CA GLY A 71 31.34 -0.50 -4.46
C GLY A 71 32.22 0.04 -3.34
N LEU A 72 31.65 0.38 -2.19
CA LEU A 72 32.38 0.92 -1.03
C LEU A 72 33.36 -0.11 -0.45
N MET A 73 32.97 -1.37 -0.36
CA MET A 73 33.82 -2.46 0.14
C MET A 73 34.97 -2.80 -0.81
N SER A 74 34.88 -2.40 -2.08
CA SER A 74 35.98 -2.55 -3.05
C SER A 74 37.05 -1.47 -2.95
N LEU A 75 36.76 -0.37 -2.25
CA LEU A 75 37.73 0.70 -2.06
C LEU A 75 38.80 0.28 -1.05
N PRO A 76 40.05 0.72 -1.25
CA PRO A 76 41.10 0.49 -0.25
C PRO A 76 40.65 1.11 1.09
N GLY A 77 40.75 0.31 2.15
CA GLY A 77 40.47 0.78 3.50
C GLY A 77 41.49 1.85 3.93
N PRO A 78 41.19 2.64 4.97
CA PRO A 78 42.08 3.69 5.44
C PRO A 78 43.32 3.14 6.17
N TYR A 79 43.55 1.83 6.14
CA TYR A 79 44.66 1.17 6.82
C TYR A 79 45.36 0.18 5.90
N ASP A 80 46.69 0.08 6.00
CA ASP A 80 47.47 -0.95 5.31
C ASP A 80 47.46 -2.31 6.04
N GLU A 81 48.22 -3.27 5.53
CA GLU A 81 48.36 -4.62 6.12
C GLU A 81 48.96 -4.63 7.54
N TYR A 82 49.56 -3.52 7.99
CA TYR A 82 50.14 -3.34 9.33
C TYR A 82 49.22 -2.54 10.27
N GLY A 83 48.06 -2.08 9.78
CA GLY A 83 47.12 -1.26 10.53
C GLY A 83 47.49 0.21 10.61
N GLU A 84 48.44 0.68 9.79
CA GLU A 84 48.84 2.08 9.72
C GLU A 84 47.90 2.86 8.79
N SER A 85 47.58 4.09 9.17
CA SER A 85 46.66 4.93 8.40
C SER A 85 47.25 5.30 7.04
N VAL A 86 46.55 4.95 5.96
CA VAL A 86 46.90 5.32 4.59
C VAL A 86 45.92 6.39 4.10
N PRO A 87 46.39 7.58 3.70
CA PRO A 87 45.52 8.58 3.10
C PRO A 87 44.93 8.05 1.78
N LEU A 88 43.62 8.23 1.59
CA LEU A 88 42.97 7.93 0.32
C LEU A 88 43.57 8.80 -0.80
N SER A 89 43.81 8.20 -1.96
CA SER A 89 44.27 8.94 -3.13
C SER A 89 43.13 9.78 -3.72
N ASN A 90 43.47 10.77 -4.55
CA ASN A 90 42.47 11.51 -5.32
C ASN A 90 41.64 10.59 -6.23
N GLU A 91 42.19 9.47 -6.68
CA GLU A 91 41.48 8.48 -7.48
C GLU A 91 40.45 7.74 -6.63
N ASP A 92 40.78 7.36 -5.40
CA ASP A 92 39.87 6.67 -4.48
C ASP A 92 38.72 7.59 -4.06
N LEU A 93 39.01 8.86 -3.79
CA LEU A 93 38.00 9.88 -3.52
C LEU A 93 37.06 10.09 -4.72
N LYS A 94 37.60 10.02 -5.94
CA LYS A 94 36.77 10.07 -7.15
C LYS A 94 35.86 8.84 -7.26
N LYS A 95 36.40 7.64 -7.07
CA LYS A 95 35.62 6.39 -7.10
C LYS A 95 34.53 6.39 -6.04
N TYR A 96 34.82 6.86 -4.82
CA TYR A 96 33.82 7.05 -3.77
C TYR A 96 32.67 7.95 -4.27
N ASN A 97 32.98 9.12 -4.82
CA ASN A 97 31.95 10.02 -5.35
C ASN A 97 31.16 9.41 -6.50
N ASP A 98 31.81 8.64 -7.37
CA ASP A 98 31.16 7.94 -8.48
C ASP A 98 30.18 6.85 -7.96
N ILE A 99 30.55 6.11 -6.90
CA ILE A 99 29.68 5.12 -6.23
C ILE A 99 28.45 5.80 -5.62
N ILE A 100 28.65 6.87 -4.83
CA ILE A 100 27.54 7.62 -4.23
C ILE A 100 26.63 8.20 -5.30
N LYS A 101 27.21 8.73 -6.39
CA LYS A 101 26.43 9.24 -7.52
C LYS A 101 25.60 8.14 -8.17
N ALA A 102 26.18 6.98 -8.43
CA ALA A 102 25.46 5.85 -9.02
C ALA A 102 24.29 5.39 -8.13
N TYR A 103 24.49 5.35 -6.81
CA TYR A 103 23.41 5.06 -5.85
C TYR A 103 22.27 6.08 -5.94
N MET A 104 22.60 7.37 -5.92
CA MET A 104 21.60 8.44 -6.01
C MET A 104 20.84 8.42 -7.33
N ASP A 105 21.53 8.18 -8.45
CA ASP A 105 20.92 8.05 -9.77
C ASP A 105 20.00 6.81 -9.82
N CYS A 106 20.40 5.70 -9.19
CA CYS A 106 19.59 4.48 -9.05
C CYS A 106 18.30 4.75 -8.24
N GLN A 107 18.41 5.39 -7.07
CA GLN A 107 17.25 5.73 -6.24
C GLN A 107 16.28 6.68 -6.95
N ALA A 108 16.79 7.65 -7.72
CA ALA A 108 15.95 8.52 -8.53
C ALA A 108 15.18 7.73 -9.61
N ALA A 109 15.82 6.74 -10.24
CA ALA A 109 15.16 5.86 -11.22
C ALA A 109 14.10 4.96 -10.59
N VAL A 110 14.36 4.41 -9.39
CA VAL A 110 13.37 3.63 -8.61
C VAL A 110 12.14 4.49 -8.30
N ALA A 111 12.34 5.70 -7.77
CA ALA A 111 11.26 6.62 -7.46
C ALA A 111 10.44 7.01 -8.71
N ALA A 112 11.10 7.30 -9.83
CA ALA A 112 10.43 7.62 -11.08
C ALA A 112 9.60 6.43 -11.61
N THR A 113 10.13 5.21 -11.50
CA THR A 113 9.44 3.98 -11.91
C THR A 113 8.22 3.71 -11.04
N LEU A 114 8.35 3.85 -9.72
CA LEU A 114 7.22 3.73 -8.80
C LEU A 114 6.14 4.76 -9.14
N GLN A 115 6.51 6.03 -9.34
CA GLN A 115 5.55 7.06 -9.69
C GLN A 115 4.84 6.76 -11.01
N ALA A 116 5.56 6.28 -12.03
CA ALA A 116 4.98 5.86 -13.30
C ALA A 116 4.04 4.65 -13.16
N ALA A 117 4.36 3.70 -12.27
CA ALA A 117 3.50 2.55 -11.97
C ALA A 117 2.22 2.96 -11.21
N LEU A 118 2.29 4.02 -10.39
CA LEU A 118 1.16 4.49 -9.60
C LEU A 118 0.17 5.38 -10.37
N VAL A 119 0.61 6.11 -11.39
CA VAL A 119 -0.26 7.00 -12.20
C VAL A 119 -1.46 6.25 -12.80
N PRO A 120 -1.30 5.07 -13.43
CA PRO A 120 -2.43 4.29 -13.93
C PRO A 120 -3.44 3.88 -12.86
N PHE A 121 -3.09 3.77 -11.57
CA PHE A 121 -4.06 3.40 -10.53
C PHE A 121 -5.08 4.50 -10.26
N GLN A 122 -4.65 5.75 -10.33
CA GLN A 122 -5.55 6.90 -10.15
C GLN A 122 -6.58 6.99 -11.28
N GLU A 123 -6.20 6.60 -12.50
CA GLU A 123 -7.09 6.58 -13.67
C GLU A 123 -7.92 5.28 -13.76
N ALA A 124 -7.38 4.16 -13.28
CA ALA A 124 -8.05 2.87 -13.31
C ALA A 124 -9.26 2.80 -12.37
N GLU A 125 -9.23 3.48 -11.22
CA GLU A 125 -10.38 3.53 -10.30
C GLU A 125 -11.63 4.12 -11.01
N GLU A 126 -11.47 5.24 -11.70
CA GLU A 126 -12.57 5.89 -12.44
C GLU A 126 -13.08 5.01 -13.58
N LEU A 127 -12.18 4.46 -14.39
CA LEU A 127 -12.53 3.56 -15.51
C LEU A 127 -13.25 2.30 -15.04
N CYS A 128 -12.85 1.79 -13.88
CA CYS A 128 -13.37 0.54 -13.39
C CYS A 128 -14.77 0.68 -12.76
N ILE A 129 -15.04 1.79 -12.05
CA ILE A 129 -16.39 2.14 -11.62
C ILE A 129 -17.29 2.38 -12.84
N GLN A 130 -16.79 3.04 -13.89
CA GLN A 130 -17.53 3.23 -15.14
C GLN A 130 -17.90 1.89 -15.81
N ASN A 131 -16.97 0.92 -15.83
CA ASN A 131 -17.19 -0.40 -16.44
C ASN A 131 -18.19 -1.27 -15.66
N CYS A 132 -18.29 -1.10 -14.33
CA CYS A 132 -19.31 -1.78 -13.53
C CYS A 132 -20.71 -1.15 -13.66
N GLY A 133 -20.82 0.05 -14.25
CA GLY A 133 -22.08 0.77 -14.41
C GLY A 133 -22.60 1.37 -13.11
N SER A 134 -23.78 2.00 -13.18
CA SER A 134 -24.43 2.60 -12.02
C SER A 134 -25.03 1.55 -11.09
N LYS A 135 -24.94 1.78 -9.77
CA LYS A 135 -25.59 0.94 -8.77
C LYS A 135 -27.09 0.78 -9.07
N PRO A 136 -27.60 -0.45 -9.27
CA PRO A 136 -29.02 -0.67 -9.51
C PRO A 136 -29.86 -0.37 -8.27
N ALA A 137 -31.14 -0.08 -8.48
CA ALA A 137 -32.10 0.05 -7.39
C ALA A 137 -32.34 -1.32 -6.72
N SER A 138 -32.59 -1.28 -5.41
CA SER A 138 -32.78 -2.46 -4.55
C SER A 138 -33.88 -3.40 -5.01
#